data_AF-A0A1A9WLB2-F1
#
_entry.id   AF-A0A1A9WLB2-F1
#
_cell.length_a   1.000
_cell.length_b   1.000
_cell.length_c   1.000
_cell.angle_alpha   90.00
_cell.angle_beta   90.00
_cell.angle_gamma   90.00
#
_symmetry.space_group_name_H-M   'P 1'
#
loop_
_entity.id
_entity.type
_entity.pdbx_description
1 polymer ?
#
loop_
_entity_poly.entity_id
_entity_poly.type
_entity_poly.pdbx_seq_one_letter_code
_entity_poly.pdbx_strand_id
1 'polypeptide(L)'
;MELQPEEQAWQTYVNFELRYKEIDRARTIYVRDAWFLIHSARRVYERAVEFFRDDFIDERLFIGFARFEEEGQKEHNCAKKTKELYKAYTIHEKKYGDRASIEDVIVSKRKFQYEQEVASNPQNYDAWFDYLRLIEGECDCKITPETYERAIANVPPCNEKNYWRRYIYLTCLELIPHKKFTFNKIWLLYAQFEIRCKDLNKARKTLDMAIGMCRRDKLFRGYIQLEIQLREFDRFRLLYEIFLEYRPENCVT
;
A
#
# COMPACT_ATOMS: atom_id res chain seq x y z
N MET A 1 -38.86 -0.30 24.77
CA MET A 1 -38.09 -0.36 26.03
C MET A 1 -36.88 -1.23 25.73
N GLU A 2 -35.82 -0.63 25.18
CA GLU A 2 -34.56 -1.35 24.88
C GLU A 2 -33.86 -1.59 26.21
N LEU A 3 -33.69 -2.85 26.59
CA LEU A 3 -33.00 -3.25 27.80
C LEU A 3 -31.52 -2.87 27.63
N GLN A 4 -31.06 -1.81 28.29
CA GLN A 4 -29.63 -1.46 28.35
C GLN A 4 -29.04 -2.16 29.57
N PRO A 5 -28.19 -3.20 29.41
CA PRO A 5 -27.50 -3.80 30.54
C PRO A 5 -26.49 -2.80 31.09
N GLU A 6 -26.39 -2.72 32.41
CA GLU A 6 -25.40 -1.92 33.13
C GLU A 6 -23.96 -2.36 32.77
N GLU A 7 -22.97 -1.46 32.87
CA GLU A 7 -21.56 -1.75 32.54
C GLU A 7 -21.03 -3.01 33.25
N GLN A 8 -21.49 -3.22 34.48
CA GLN A 8 -21.21 -4.41 35.28
C GLN A 8 -21.65 -5.72 34.59
N ALA A 9 -22.75 -5.70 33.85
CA ALA A 9 -23.29 -6.86 33.12
C ALA A 9 -22.41 -7.24 31.91
N TRP A 10 -21.85 -6.25 31.22
CA TRP A 10 -20.91 -6.48 30.12
C TRP A 10 -19.57 -7.01 30.64
N GLN A 11 -19.04 -6.42 31.72
CA GLN A 11 -17.80 -6.90 32.33
C GLN A 11 -17.92 -8.32 32.88
N THR A 12 -19.05 -8.66 33.50
CA THR A 12 -19.32 -10.03 33.97
C THR A 12 -19.45 -11.02 32.81
N TYR A 13 -20.04 -10.60 31.68
CA TYR A 13 -20.16 -11.44 30.50
C TYR A 13 -18.82 -11.67 29.77
N VAL A 14 -17.98 -10.63 29.68
CA VAL A 14 -16.61 -10.76 29.15
C VAL A 14 -15.77 -11.66 30.07
N ASN A 15 -15.87 -11.48 31.38
CA ASN A 15 -15.18 -12.35 32.35
C ASN A 15 -15.67 -13.81 32.30
N PHE A 16 -16.93 -14.04 31.96
CA PHE A 16 -17.47 -15.37 31.72
C PHE A 16 -16.82 -16.02 30.49
N GLU A 17 -16.80 -15.36 29.34
CA GLU A 17 -16.20 -15.91 28.10
C GLU A 17 -14.68 -16.10 28.24
N LEU A 18 -13.98 -15.22 28.96
CA LEU A 18 -12.57 -15.37 29.29
C LEU A 18 -12.28 -16.59 30.17
N ARG A 19 -13.19 -16.97 31.09
CA ARG A 19 -13.04 -18.19 31.91
C ARG A 19 -13.13 -19.47 31.07
N TYR A 20 -13.90 -19.45 29.98
CA TYR A 20 -14.03 -20.58 29.06
C TYR A 20 -13.00 -20.58 27.91
N LYS A 21 -12.05 -19.63 27.91
CA LYS A 21 -11.02 -19.45 26.87
C LYS A 21 -11.57 -19.17 25.46
N GLU A 22 -12.81 -18.69 25.37
CA GLU A 22 -13.45 -18.27 24.12
C GLU A 22 -13.07 -16.81 23.80
N ILE A 23 -11.81 -16.60 23.42
CA ILE A 23 -11.20 -15.27 23.28
C ILE A 23 -11.85 -14.46 22.14
N ASP A 24 -12.25 -15.10 21.05
CA ASP A 24 -12.86 -14.41 19.90
C ASP A 24 -14.27 -13.92 20.20
N ARG A 25 -15.00 -14.64 21.06
CA ARG A 25 -16.31 -14.19 21.55
C ARG A 25 -16.16 -13.04 22.54
N ALA A 26 -15.20 -13.13 23.47
CA ALA A 26 -14.88 -12.04 24.38
C ALA A 26 -14.52 -10.74 23.64
N ARG A 27 -13.73 -10.83 22.54
CA ARG A 27 -13.41 -9.70 21.67
C ARG A 27 -14.63 -9.11 20.98
N THR A 28 -15.50 -9.95 20.45
CA THR A 28 -16.74 -9.51 19.78
C THR A 28 -17.65 -8.76 20.75
N ILE A 29 -17.74 -9.23 22.00
CA ILE A 29 -18.52 -8.59 23.06
C ILE A 29 -17.89 -7.25 23.48
N TYR A 30 -16.56 -7.19 23.61
CA TYR A 30 -15.84 -5.97 23.98
C TYR A 30 -15.96 -4.87 22.92
N VAL A 31 -15.83 -5.24 21.63
CA VAL A 31 -16.04 -4.31 20.52
C VAL A 31 -17.48 -3.81 20.48
N ARG A 32 -18.45 -4.67 20.78
CA ARG A 32 -19.87 -4.30 20.84
C ARG A 32 -20.17 -3.34 22.01
N ASP A 33 -19.58 -3.59 23.17
CA ASP A 33 -19.70 -2.73 24.36
C ASP A 33 -19.04 -1.36 24.11
N ALA A 34 -17.84 -1.33 23.54
CA ALA A 34 -17.16 -0.10 23.13
C ALA A 34 -17.97 0.70 22.09
N TRP A 35 -18.52 0.04 21.07
CA TRP A 35 -19.37 0.68 20.07
C TRP A 35 -20.65 1.25 20.71
N PHE A 36 -21.25 0.52 21.65
CA PHE A 36 -22.44 0.97 22.39
C PHE A 36 -22.13 2.16 23.29
N LEU A 37 -20.98 2.18 23.95
CA LEU A 37 -20.51 3.29 24.78
C LEU A 37 -20.26 4.55 23.94
N ILE A 38 -19.63 4.40 22.77
CA ILE A 38 -19.41 5.50 21.82
C ILE A 38 -20.74 6.06 21.30
N HIS A 39 -21.69 5.19 20.92
CA HIS A 39 -23.02 5.62 20.47
C HIS A 39 -23.81 6.30 21.58
N SER A 40 -23.70 5.80 22.81
CA SER A 40 -24.36 6.39 23.98
C SER A 40 -23.76 7.75 24.33
N ALA A 41 -22.44 7.88 24.32
CA ALA A 41 -21.74 9.16 24.55
C ALA A 41 -22.08 10.19 23.46
N ARG A 42 -22.09 9.79 22.19
CA ARG A 42 -22.49 10.66 21.07
C ARG A 42 -23.93 11.15 21.22
N ARG A 43 -24.87 10.27 21.58
CA ARG A 43 -26.27 10.64 21.86
C ARG A 43 -26.41 11.62 23.02
N VAL A 44 -25.57 11.52 24.05
CA VAL A 44 -25.55 12.47 25.18
C VAL A 44 -25.06 13.84 24.72
N TYR A 45 -24.04 13.91 23.87
CA TYR A 45 -23.58 15.17 23.28
C TYR A 45 -24.60 15.78 22.31
N GLU A 46 -25.21 14.98 21.43
CA GLU A 46 -26.27 15.43 20.52
C GLU A 46 -27.46 15.99 21.31
N ARG A 47 -27.88 15.30 22.38
CA ARG A 47 -28.96 15.75 23.27
C ARG A 47 -28.59 16.99 24.08
N ALA A 48 -27.32 17.13 24.48
CA ALA A 48 -26.82 18.34 25.13
C ALA A 48 -26.86 19.54 24.17
N VAL A 49 -26.41 19.37 22.93
CA VAL A 49 -26.46 20.42 21.90
C VAL A 49 -27.90 20.81 21.57
N GLU A 50 -28.83 19.85 21.55
CA GLU A 50 -30.26 20.13 21.35
C GLU A 50 -30.92 20.86 22.53
N PHE A 51 -30.48 20.57 23.76
CA PHE A 51 -31.04 21.17 24.97
C PHE A 51 -30.57 22.60 25.20
N PHE A 52 -29.31 22.90 24.89
CA PHE A 52 -28.70 24.23 25.11
C PHE A 52 -28.88 25.22 23.95
N ARG A 53 -29.75 24.91 22.97
CA ARG A 53 -29.83 25.52 21.63
C ARG A 53 -29.78 27.05 21.53
N ASP A 54 -30.03 27.84 22.58
CA ASP A 54 -30.01 29.31 22.44
C ASP A 54 -29.45 30.16 23.60
N ASP A 55 -29.32 29.70 24.86
CA ASP A 55 -29.04 30.67 25.94
C ASP A 55 -27.61 30.71 26.52
N PHE A 56 -26.82 29.63 26.56
CA PHE A 56 -25.39 29.72 26.91
C PHE A 56 -24.69 28.43 26.48
N ILE A 57 -24.25 28.35 25.23
CA ILE A 57 -23.43 27.21 24.78
C ILE A 57 -21.98 27.51 25.15
N ASP A 58 -21.47 26.85 26.19
CA ASP A 58 -20.07 26.95 26.61
C ASP A 58 -19.15 26.37 25.52
N GLU A 59 -18.16 27.13 25.06
CA GLU A 59 -17.15 26.69 24.09
C GLU A 59 -16.48 25.38 24.51
N ARG A 60 -16.43 25.11 25.82
CA ARG A 60 -15.91 23.86 26.40
C ARG A 60 -16.68 22.62 25.93
N LEU A 61 -17.98 22.72 25.66
CA LEU A 61 -18.79 21.60 25.17
C LEU A 61 -18.40 21.23 23.73
N PHE A 62 -18.19 22.22 22.87
CA PHE A 62 -17.72 22.01 21.50
C PHE A 62 -16.28 21.50 21.48
N ILE A 63 -15.41 22.02 22.34
CA ILE A 63 -14.03 21.52 22.48
C ILE A 63 -14.04 20.08 23.00
N GLY A 64 -14.91 19.74 23.95
CA GLY A 64 -15.08 18.39 24.46
C GLY A 64 -15.60 17.42 23.39
N PHE A 65 -16.59 17.83 22.61
CA PHE A 65 -17.12 17.05 21.49
C PHE A 65 -16.11 16.88 20.35
N ALA A 66 -15.42 17.96 19.98
CA ALA A 66 -14.36 17.92 18.97
C ALA A 66 -13.21 17.01 19.42
N ARG A 67 -12.80 17.07 20.70
CA ARG A 67 -11.82 16.12 21.25
C ARG A 67 -12.34 14.69 21.24
N PHE A 68 -13.59 14.44 21.61
CA PHE A 68 -14.19 13.09 21.57
C PHE A 68 -14.21 12.48 20.16
N GLU A 69 -14.67 13.23 19.15
CA GLU A 69 -14.64 12.79 17.74
C GLU A 69 -13.19 12.64 17.23
N GLU A 70 -12.29 13.58 17.60
CA GLU A 70 -10.88 13.50 17.23
C GLU A 70 -10.16 12.35 17.93
N GLU A 71 -10.54 11.96 19.17
CA GLU A 71 -9.95 10.87 19.95
C GLU A 71 -10.46 9.51 19.46
N GLY A 72 -11.75 9.41 19.08
CA GLY A 72 -12.32 8.27 18.35
C GLY A 72 -11.70 8.07 16.97
N GLN A 73 -11.34 9.16 16.26
CA GLN A 73 -10.57 9.08 15.02
C GLN A 73 -9.05 8.93 15.23
N LYS A 74 -8.53 9.32 16.40
CA LYS A 74 -7.14 9.10 16.80
C LYS A 74 -6.89 7.65 17.18
N GLU A 75 -7.83 6.82 17.60
CA GLU A 75 -7.50 5.38 17.68
C GLU A 75 -7.15 4.80 16.29
N HIS A 76 -7.80 5.29 15.24
CA HIS A 76 -7.43 4.98 13.85
C HIS A 76 -6.15 5.69 13.35
N ASN A 77 -5.83 6.89 13.87
CA ASN A 77 -4.73 7.72 13.38
C ASN A 77 -3.49 7.82 14.30
N CYS A 78 -3.57 7.40 15.57
CA CYS A 78 -2.49 7.43 16.57
C CYS A 78 -1.54 6.25 16.41
N ALA A 79 -2.01 5.16 15.77
CA ALA A 79 -1.14 4.12 15.22
C ALA A 79 -0.04 4.68 14.29
N LYS A 80 -0.20 5.91 13.78
CA LYS A 80 0.74 6.57 12.86
C LYS A 80 1.74 7.52 13.53
N LYS A 81 1.63 7.87 14.83
CA LYS A 81 2.42 8.99 15.42
C LYS A 81 3.60 8.62 16.32
N THR A 82 3.71 7.40 16.85
CA THR A 82 4.92 6.99 17.61
C THR A 82 5.59 5.78 16.98
N LYS A 83 6.91 5.90 16.71
CA LYS A 83 7.73 4.82 16.11
C LYS A 83 7.65 3.52 16.93
N GLU A 84 7.43 3.62 18.23
CA GLU A 84 7.33 2.48 19.15
C GLU A 84 5.98 1.78 19.07
N LEU A 85 4.88 2.53 18.96
CA LEU A 85 3.54 1.97 18.80
C LEU A 85 3.39 1.30 17.43
N TYR A 86 3.94 1.89 16.36
CA TYR A 86 3.96 1.25 15.04
C TYR A 86 4.79 -0.04 15.04
N LYS A 87 5.92 -0.07 15.75
CA LYS A 87 6.68 -1.31 15.96
C LYS A 87 5.84 -2.36 16.69
N ALA A 88 5.18 -2.00 17.78
CA ALA A 88 4.30 -2.91 18.52
C ALA A 88 3.13 -3.42 17.66
N TYR A 89 2.49 -2.54 16.88
CA TYR A 89 1.43 -2.86 15.94
C TYR A 89 1.90 -3.82 14.84
N THR A 90 3.06 -3.56 14.22
CA THR A 90 3.61 -4.49 13.20
C THR A 90 3.96 -5.86 13.76
N ILE A 91 4.36 -5.94 15.05
CA ILE A 91 4.63 -7.23 15.72
C ILE A 91 3.32 -7.95 16.04
N HIS A 92 2.29 -7.21 16.45
CA HIS A 92 0.96 -7.74 16.72
C HIS A 92 0.32 -8.30 15.44
N GLU A 93 0.32 -7.53 14.35
CA GLU A 93 -0.20 -7.95 13.04
C GLU A 93 0.57 -9.15 12.47
N LYS A 94 1.89 -9.23 12.67
CA LYS A 94 2.66 -10.42 12.26
C LYS A 94 2.32 -11.68 13.06
N LYS A 95 1.83 -11.53 14.29
CA LYS A 95 1.51 -12.66 15.18
C LYS A 95 0.06 -13.10 15.07
N TYR A 96 -0.85 -12.17 14.80
CA TYR A 96 -2.30 -12.38 14.91
C TYR A 96 -3.10 -11.86 13.71
N GLY A 97 -2.46 -11.19 12.76
CA GLY A 97 -3.10 -10.64 11.57
C GLY A 97 -3.34 -11.70 10.50
N ASP A 98 -4.32 -11.42 9.66
CA ASP A 98 -4.60 -12.22 8.46
C ASP A 98 -3.61 -11.85 7.35
N ARG A 99 -3.46 -12.69 6.33
CA ARG A 99 -2.46 -12.50 5.27
C ARG A 99 -2.60 -11.14 4.57
N ALA A 100 -3.83 -10.70 4.33
CA ALA A 100 -4.12 -9.40 3.73
C ALA A 100 -3.74 -8.23 4.66
N SER A 101 -4.03 -8.32 5.96
CA SER A 101 -3.68 -7.25 6.91
C SER A 101 -2.17 -7.13 7.09
N ILE A 102 -1.44 -8.25 7.07
CA ILE A 102 0.02 -8.27 7.09
C ILE A 102 0.59 -7.61 5.82
N GLU A 103 0.02 -7.90 4.65
CA GLU A 103 0.42 -7.29 3.38
C GLU A 103 0.21 -5.77 3.38
N ASP A 104 -0.95 -5.28 3.86
CA ASP A 104 -1.26 -3.85 3.97
C ASP A 104 -0.29 -3.09 4.89
N VAL A 105 0.07 -3.71 6.01
CA VAL A 105 1.04 -3.15 6.97
C VAL A 105 2.44 -3.09 6.35
N ILE A 106 2.83 -4.10 5.59
CA ILE A 106 4.13 -4.14 4.89
C ILE A 106 4.18 -3.07 3.80
N VAL A 107 3.13 -2.94 2.98
CA VAL A 107 3.02 -1.94 1.94
C VAL A 107 3.10 -0.53 2.55
N SER A 108 2.33 -0.28 3.61
CA SER A 108 2.36 0.99 4.34
C SER A 108 3.75 1.33 4.88
N LYS A 109 4.46 0.35 5.43
CA LYS A 109 5.84 0.54 5.94
C LYS A 109 6.82 0.85 4.82
N ARG A 110 6.71 0.15 3.69
CA ARG A 110 7.56 0.37 2.50
C ARG A 110 7.30 1.75 1.88
N LYS A 111 6.04 2.16 1.80
CA LYS A 111 5.63 3.49 1.32
C LYS A 111 6.31 4.59 2.12
N PHE A 112 6.23 4.51 3.44
CA PHE A 112 6.88 5.47 4.34
C PHE A 112 8.41 5.48 4.20
N GLN A 113 9.03 4.31 4.05
CA GLN A 113 10.48 4.22 3.82
C GLN A 113 10.88 4.92 2.52
N TYR A 114 10.20 4.63 1.40
CA TYR A 114 10.52 5.24 0.11
C TYR A 114 10.23 6.74 0.09
N GLU A 115 9.17 7.22 0.76
CA GLU A 115 8.91 8.65 0.91
C GLU A 115 10.04 9.37 1.66
N GLN A 116 10.59 8.75 2.71
CA GLN A 116 11.75 9.30 3.41
C GLN A 116 13.01 9.30 2.53
N GLU A 117 13.26 8.21 1.80
CA GLU A 117 14.40 8.11 0.89
C GLU A 117 14.35 9.19 -0.20
N VAL A 118 13.18 9.36 -0.82
CA VAL A 118 12.91 10.41 -1.82
C VAL A 118 13.03 11.81 -1.21
N ALA A 119 12.56 12.03 0.01
CA ALA A 119 12.70 13.32 0.69
C ALA A 119 14.16 13.64 1.03
N SER A 120 14.95 12.63 1.42
CA SER A 120 16.37 12.78 1.74
C SER A 120 17.22 13.06 0.50
N ASN A 121 16.93 12.38 -0.61
CA ASN A 121 17.66 12.50 -1.87
C ASN A 121 16.67 12.50 -3.06
N PRO A 122 16.11 13.67 -3.42
CA PRO A 122 15.16 13.79 -4.52
C PRO A 122 15.71 13.38 -5.89
N GLN A 123 17.03 13.33 -6.06
CA GLN A 123 17.70 12.92 -7.29
C GLN A 123 17.92 11.41 -7.40
N ASN A 124 17.57 10.63 -6.36
CA ASN A 124 17.69 9.19 -6.39
C ASN A 124 16.55 8.56 -7.19
N TYR A 125 16.75 8.43 -8.50
CA TYR A 125 15.75 7.80 -9.39
C TYR A 125 15.47 6.34 -9.04
N ASP A 126 16.40 5.61 -8.42
CA ASP A 126 16.14 4.23 -8.01
C ASP A 126 15.08 4.14 -6.92
N ALA A 127 15.12 5.06 -5.94
CA ALA A 127 14.09 5.19 -4.91
C ALA A 127 12.74 5.63 -5.49
N TRP A 128 12.76 6.56 -6.46
CA TRP A 128 11.55 6.95 -7.20
C TRP A 128 10.94 5.79 -7.97
N PHE A 129 11.73 4.99 -8.68
CA PHE A 129 11.21 3.82 -9.38
C PHE A 129 10.61 2.80 -8.41
N ASP A 130 11.28 2.50 -7.29
CA ASP A 130 10.73 1.56 -6.32
C ASP A 130 9.44 2.09 -5.67
N TYR A 131 9.34 3.39 -5.41
CA TYR A 131 8.12 4.05 -4.92
C TYR A 131 6.97 4.00 -5.93
N LEU A 132 7.25 4.32 -7.20
CA LEU A 132 6.26 4.31 -8.27
C LEU A 132 5.71 2.89 -8.48
N ARG A 133 6.56 1.86 -8.47
CA ARG A 133 6.11 0.47 -8.59
C ARG A 133 5.20 0.04 -7.43
N LEU A 134 5.43 0.56 -6.22
CA LEU A 134 4.56 0.31 -5.07
C LEU A 134 3.17 0.93 -5.29
N ILE A 135 3.14 2.18 -5.75
CA ILE A 135 1.89 2.93 -5.99
C ILE A 135 1.10 2.35 -7.16
N GLU A 136 1.76 1.92 -8.24
CA GLU A 136 1.08 1.22 -9.34
C GLU A 136 0.40 -0.08 -8.88
N GLY A 137 0.93 -0.73 -7.83
CA GLY A 137 0.31 -1.88 -7.19
C GLY A 137 -0.96 -1.56 -6.40
N GLU A 138 -1.05 -0.38 -5.78
CA GLU A 138 -2.20 0.06 -4.97
C GLU A 138 -3.44 0.41 -5.84
N CYS A 139 -3.32 0.45 -7.17
CA CYS A 139 -4.41 0.74 -8.12
C CYS A 139 -5.15 2.08 -7.89
N ASP A 140 -4.56 3.03 -7.16
CA ASP A 140 -5.16 4.34 -6.91
C ASP A 140 -4.98 5.28 -8.10
N CYS A 141 -6.03 5.42 -8.91
CA CYS A 141 -6.04 6.19 -10.16
C CYS A 141 -5.62 7.68 -10.05
N LYS A 142 -5.66 8.27 -8.85
CA LYS A 142 -5.30 9.68 -8.59
C LYS A 142 -3.91 9.86 -8.01
N ILE A 143 -3.44 8.91 -7.21
CA ILE A 143 -2.14 9.02 -6.53
C ILE A 143 -1.01 8.74 -7.52
N THR A 144 -1.24 7.85 -8.50
CA THR A 144 -0.24 7.51 -9.52
C THR A 144 0.22 8.72 -10.34
N PRO A 145 -0.65 9.54 -10.98
CA PRO A 145 -0.19 10.68 -11.77
C PRO A 145 0.56 11.72 -10.94
N GLU A 146 0.07 12.04 -9.74
CA GLU A 146 0.72 13.03 -8.86
C GLU A 146 2.14 12.61 -8.45
N THR A 147 2.37 11.31 -8.22
CA THR A 147 3.71 10.81 -7.87
C THR A 147 4.66 10.78 -9.06
N TYR A 148 4.14 10.50 -10.27
CA TYR A 148 4.89 10.60 -11.52
C TYR A 148 5.29 12.06 -11.82
N GLU A 149 4.36 13.01 -11.70
CA GLU A 149 4.62 14.45 -11.89
C GLU A 149 5.69 14.95 -10.91
N ARG A 150 5.60 14.54 -9.63
CA ARG A 150 6.63 14.86 -8.62
C ARG A 150 8.00 14.26 -8.96
N ALA A 151 8.04 13.08 -9.56
CA ALA A 151 9.30 12.47 -9.99
C ALA A 151 9.89 13.18 -11.22
N ILE A 152 9.07 13.56 -12.22
CA ILE A 152 9.49 14.30 -13.42
C ILE A 152 9.97 15.72 -13.10
N ALA A 153 9.39 16.36 -12.08
CA ALA A 153 9.81 17.70 -11.65
C ALA A 153 11.30 17.74 -11.22
N ASN A 154 11.85 16.60 -10.78
CA ASN A 154 13.27 16.47 -10.45
C ASN A 154 14.10 16.18 -11.70
N VAL A 155 14.43 17.24 -12.45
CA VAL A 155 15.32 17.15 -13.63
C VAL A 155 16.77 16.91 -13.17
N PRO A 156 17.50 15.94 -13.76
CA PRO A 156 18.88 15.69 -13.37
C PRO A 156 19.76 16.92 -13.63
N PRO A 157 20.49 17.46 -12.64
CA PRO A 157 21.37 18.61 -12.85
C PRO A 157 22.70 18.23 -13.53
N CYS A 158 23.07 16.95 -13.51
CA CYS A 158 24.36 16.47 -14.02
C CYS A 158 24.24 15.98 -15.47
N ASN A 159 25.25 16.27 -16.30
CA ASN A 159 25.35 15.79 -17.70
C ASN A 159 25.71 14.29 -17.83
N GLU A 160 25.59 13.54 -16.75
CA GLU A 160 25.86 12.10 -16.76
C GLU A 160 24.76 11.36 -17.54
N LYS A 161 25.16 10.69 -18.64
CA LYS A 161 24.25 10.03 -19.58
C LYS A 161 23.33 8.99 -18.93
N ASN A 162 23.71 8.42 -17.78
CA ASN A 162 22.92 7.39 -17.10
C ASN A 162 21.69 7.98 -16.38
N TYR A 163 21.85 9.12 -15.70
CA TYR A 163 20.73 9.81 -15.04
C TYR A 163 19.70 10.31 -16.05
N TRP A 164 20.18 10.89 -17.17
CA TRP A 164 19.31 11.32 -18.27
C TRP A 164 18.56 10.16 -18.92
N ARG A 165 19.22 9.00 -19.11
CA ARG A 165 18.54 7.80 -19.61
C ARG A 165 17.41 7.39 -18.67
N ARG A 166 17.66 7.30 -17.36
CA ARG A 166 16.64 6.95 -16.35
C ARG A 166 15.48 7.93 -16.33
N TYR A 167 15.77 9.23 -16.40
CA TYR A 167 14.75 10.27 -16.51
C TYR A 167 13.88 10.08 -17.76
N ILE A 168 14.50 9.87 -18.93
CA ILE A 168 13.77 9.61 -20.18
C ILE A 168 12.89 8.37 -20.05
N TYR A 169 13.38 7.29 -19.43
CA TYR A 169 12.56 6.10 -19.22
C TYR A 169 11.39 6.36 -18.26
N LEU A 170 11.60 7.12 -17.19
CA LEU A 170 10.52 7.53 -16.29
C LEU A 170 9.44 8.34 -17.02
N THR A 171 9.85 9.32 -17.83
CA THR A 171 8.92 10.09 -18.66
C THR A 171 8.18 9.23 -19.69
N CYS A 172 8.85 8.22 -20.28
CA CYS A 172 8.21 7.28 -21.19
C CYS A 172 7.12 6.43 -20.50
N LEU A 173 7.29 6.10 -19.23
CA LEU A 173 6.31 5.31 -18.47
C LEU A 173 5.03 6.09 -18.20
N GLU A 174 5.15 7.39 -17.91
CA GLU A 174 3.99 8.26 -17.70
C GLU A 174 3.27 8.57 -19.03
N LEU A 175 4.04 8.91 -20.07
CA LEU A 175 3.48 9.37 -21.34
C LEU A 175 2.79 8.26 -22.13
N ILE A 176 3.23 7.00 -21.99
CA ILE A 176 2.73 5.91 -22.81
C ILE A 176 1.61 5.17 -22.05
N PRO A 177 0.36 5.18 -22.57
CA PRO A 177 -0.73 4.44 -21.98
C PRO A 177 -0.53 2.94 -22.22
N HIS A 178 0.22 2.28 -21.34
CA HIS A 178 0.59 0.86 -21.43
C HIS A 178 -0.60 -0.11 -21.40
N LYS A 179 -1.80 0.34 -21.00
CA LYS A 179 -3.03 -0.46 -21.08
C LYS A 179 -3.67 -0.48 -22.48
N LYS A 180 -3.42 0.54 -23.32
CA LYS A 180 -4.03 0.70 -24.66
C LYS A 180 -3.03 0.51 -25.79
N PHE A 181 -1.78 0.96 -25.60
CA PHE A 181 -0.76 0.96 -26.63
C PHE A 181 0.62 0.70 -26.00
N THR A 182 1.26 -0.39 -26.40
CA THR A 182 2.48 -0.88 -25.75
C THR A 182 3.66 -0.94 -26.73
N PHE A 183 4.69 -0.16 -26.43
CA PHE A 183 5.99 -0.25 -27.09
C PHE A 183 6.89 -1.24 -26.33
N ASN A 184 6.76 -2.54 -26.63
CA ASN A 184 7.59 -3.60 -26.03
C ASN A 184 9.10 -3.33 -26.14
N LYS A 185 9.50 -2.58 -27.17
CA LYS A 185 10.90 -2.19 -27.41
C LYS A 185 11.47 -1.30 -26.30
N ILE A 186 10.67 -0.42 -25.70
CA ILE A 186 11.13 0.49 -24.64
C ILE A 186 11.50 -0.31 -23.38
N TRP A 187 10.65 -1.25 -22.98
CA TRP A 187 10.90 -2.14 -21.84
C TRP A 187 12.17 -2.99 -22.04
N LEU A 188 12.36 -3.57 -23.23
CA LEU A 188 13.57 -4.33 -23.55
C LEU A 188 14.83 -3.45 -23.56
N LEU A 189 14.75 -2.23 -24.11
CA LEU A 189 15.86 -1.28 -24.11
C LEU A 189 16.22 -0.83 -22.69
N TYR A 190 15.24 -0.64 -21.82
CA TYR A 190 15.47 -0.32 -20.41
C TYR A 190 16.14 -1.47 -19.67
N ALA A 191 15.65 -2.70 -19.83
CA ALA A 191 16.27 -3.88 -19.22
C ALA A 191 17.73 -4.07 -19.68
N GLN A 192 18.01 -3.88 -20.98
CA GLN A 192 19.38 -3.90 -21.51
C GLN A 192 20.25 -2.76 -20.97
N PHE A 193 19.66 -1.60 -20.65
CA PHE A 193 20.36 -0.52 -19.97
C PHE A 193 20.73 -0.92 -18.54
N GLU A 194 19.79 -1.45 -17.75
CA GLU A 194 20.04 -1.89 -16.38
C GLU A 194 21.06 -3.05 -16.31
N ILE A 195 21.05 -3.96 -17.30
CA ILE A 195 22.10 -5.01 -17.42
C ILE A 195 23.48 -4.41 -17.62
N ARG A 196 23.61 -3.36 -18.45
CA ARG A 196 24.90 -2.66 -18.64
C ARG A 196 25.34 -1.91 -17.39
N CYS A 197 24.39 -1.45 -16.58
CA CYS A 197 24.63 -0.89 -15.25
C CYS A 197 24.96 -1.97 -14.19
N LYS A 198 24.99 -3.25 -14.57
CA LYS A 198 25.23 -4.44 -13.71
C LYS A 198 24.13 -4.70 -12.66
N ASP A 199 22.95 -4.09 -12.83
CA ASP A 199 21.80 -4.26 -11.94
C ASP A 199 20.80 -5.27 -12.52
N LEU A 200 21.16 -6.55 -12.49
CA LEU A 200 20.30 -7.64 -13.02
C LEU A 200 18.94 -7.73 -12.33
N ASN A 201 18.90 -7.48 -11.02
CA ASN A 201 17.65 -7.55 -10.25
C ASN A 201 16.65 -6.47 -10.68
N LYS A 202 17.12 -5.26 -10.99
CA LYS A 202 16.25 -4.17 -11.47
C LYS A 202 15.77 -4.45 -12.89
N ALA A 203 16.64 -4.98 -13.75
CA ALA A 203 16.28 -5.41 -15.10
C ALA A 203 15.13 -6.44 -15.07
N ARG A 204 15.26 -7.48 -14.23
CA ARG A 204 14.23 -8.52 -14.05
C ARG A 204 12.91 -7.96 -13.52
N LYS A 205 12.94 -7.20 -12.42
CA LYS A 205 11.75 -6.54 -11.86
C LYS A 205 11.00 -5.71 -12.91
N THR A 206 11.75 -5.02 -13.77
CA THR A 206 11.15 -4.21 -14.82
C THR A 206 10.52 -5.05 -15.92
N LEU A 207 11.14 -6.16 -16.32
CA LEU A 207 10.57 -7.10 -17.30
C LEU A 207 9.37 -7.85 -16.72
N ASP A 208 9.40 -8.23 -15.45
CA ASP A 208 8.28 -8.86 -14.75
C ASP A 208 7.07 -7.91 -14.68
N MET A 209 7.31 -6.65 -14.32
CA MET A 209 6.28 -5.59 -14.37
C MET A 209 5.75 -5.39 -15.78
N ALA A 210 6.64 -5.34 -16.78
CA ALA A 210 6.25 -5.20 -18.17
C ALA A 210 5.37 -6.37 -18.64
N ILE A 211 5.61 -7.60 -18.19
CA ILE A 211 4.76 -8.76 -18.49
C ILE A 211 3.40 -8.64 -17.78
N GLY A 212 3.40 -8.23 -16.51
CA GLY A 212 2.17 -8.01 -15.75
C GLY A 212 1.25 -6.97 -16.42
N MET A 213 1.84 -5.89 -16.92
CA MET A 213 1.15 -4.79 -17.61
C MET A 213 0.84 -5.12 -19.08
N CYS A 214 1.77 -5.77 -19.77
CA CYS A 214 1.77 -5.99 -21.23
C CYS A 214 2.01 -7.47 -21.54
N ARG A 215 0.94 -8.26 -21.70
CA ARG A 215 1.05 -9.68 -22.08
C ARG A 215 1.23 -9.85 -23.59
N ARG A 216 2.42 -9.52 -24.10
CA ARG A 216 2.77 -9.58 -25.54
C ARG A 216 3.90 -10.55 -25.82
N ASP A 217 3.76 -11.37 -26.86
CA ASP A 217 4.71 -12.43 -27.19
C ASP A 217 6.13 -11.93 -27.49
N LYS A 218 6.27 -10.76 -28.12
CA LYS A 218 7.60 -10.18 -28.40
C LYS A 218 8.35 -9.82 -27.12
N LEU A 219 7.64 -9.44 -26.06
CA LEU A 219 8.24 -9.12 -24.77
C LEU A 219 8.72 -10.40 -24.07
N PHE A 220 7.87 -11.43 -24.03
CA PHE A 220 8.24 -12.76 -23.52
C PHE A 220 9.46 -13.34 -24.25
N ARG A 221 9.46 -13.33 -25.58
CA ARG A 221 10.62 -13.79 -26.38
C ARG A 221 11.89 -13.01 -26.07
N GLY A 222 11.79 -11.68 -25.94
CA GLY A 222 12.92 -10.84 -25.57
C GLY A 222 13.47 -11.13 -24.17
N TYR A 223 12.60 -11.40 -23.20
CA TYR A 223 12.99 -11.74 -21.83
C TYR A 223 13.60 -13.15 -21.75
N ILE A 224 12.98 -14.13 -22.40
CA ILE A 224 13.50 -15.51 -22.51
C ILE A 224 14.90 -15.50 -23.13
N GLN A 225 15.09 -14.77 -24.24
CA GLN A 225 16.40 -14.67 -24.89
C GLN A 225 17.47 -14.09 -23.96
N LEU A 226 17.08 -13.12 -23.13
CA LEU A 226 17.95 -12.48 -22.15
C LEU A 226 18.33 -13.45 -21.02
N GLU A 227 17.39 -14.21 -20.47
CA GLU A 227 17.68 -15.20 -19.42
C GLU A 227 18.52 -16.39 -19.94
N ILE A 228 18.34 -16.78 -21.21
CA ILE A 228 19.21 -17.76 -21.87
C ILE A 228 20.65 -17.21 -21.97
N GLN A 229 20.83 -15.93 -22.33
CA GLN A 229 22.15 -15.30 -22.37
C GLN A 229 22.82 -15.24 -21.00
N LEU A 230 22.02 -15.07 -19.93
CA LEU A 230 22.49 -15.09 -18.54
C LEU A 230 22.71 -16.52 -17.99
N ARG A 231 22.34 -17.57 -18.75
CA ARG A 231 22.42 -19.00 -18.37
C ARG A 231 21.56 -19.39 -17.17
N GLU A 232 20.46 -18.68 -16.96
CA GLU A 232 19.55 -18.87 -15.83
C GLU A 232 18.36 -19.74 -16.25
N PHE A 233 18.64 -21.03 -16.38
CA PHE A 233 17.70 -22.00 -16.97
C PHE A 233 16.44 -22.23 -16.12
N ASP A 234 16.51 -22.07 -14.81
CA ASP A 234 15.36 -22.29 -13.92
C ASP A 234 14.30 -21.21 -14.13
N ARG A 235 14.72 -19.95 -14.22
CA ARG A 235 13.83 -18.84 -14.57
C ARG A 235 13.31 -18.93 -15.99
N PHE A 236 14.15 -19.36 -16.92
CA PHE A 236 13.71 -19.62 -18.29
C PHE A 236 12.53 -20.60 -18.33
N ARG A 237 12.60 -21.73 -17.61
CA ARG A 237 11.51 -22.71 -17.56
C ARG A 237 10.22 -22.09 -17.01
N LEU A 238 10.30 -21.38 -15.89
CA LEU A 238 9.15 -20.72 -15.29
C LEU A 238 8.53 -19.66 -16.21
N LEU A 239 9.35 -18.83 -16.87
CA LEU A 239 8.85 -17.85 -17.84
C LEU A 239 8.22 -18.50 -19.07
N TYR A 240 8.77 -19.63 -19.51
CA TYR A 240 8.24 -20.40 -20.62
C TYR A 240 6.91 -21.08 -20.26
N GLU A 241 6.78 -21.63 -19.04
CA GLU A 241 5.53 -22.16 -18.50
C GLU A 241 4.44 -21.09 -18.49
N ILE A 242 4.72 -19.90 -17.92
CA ILE A 242 3.78 -18.76 -17.93
C ILE A 242 3.42 -18.34 -19.36
N PHE A 243 4.37 -18.37 -20.28
CA PHE A 243 4.13 -18.05 -21.68
C PHE A 243 3.19 -19.06 -22.36
N LEU A 244 3.35 -20.35 -22.07
CA LEU A 244 2.50 -21.42 -22.60
C LEU A 244 1.09 -21.39 -21.99
N GLU A 245 0.97 -21.17 -20.67
CA GLU A 245 -0.32 -21.02 -19.98
C GLU A 245 -1.17 -19.89 -20.59
N TYR A 246 -0.52 -18.80 -20.98
CA TYR A 246 -1.21 -17.65 -21.55
C TYR A 246 -1.58 -17.83 -23.04
N ARG A 247 -0.84 -18.66 -23.78
CA ARG A 247 -1.02 -18.90 -25.22
C ARG A 247 -0.92 -20.40 -25.53
N PRO A 248 -1.98 -21.19 -25.28
CA PRO A 248 -2.03 -22.60 -25.71
C PRO A 248 -2.02 -22.75 -27.24
N GLU A 249 -2.34 -21.68 -27.98
CA GLU A 249 -2.35 -21.64 -29.45
C GLU A 249 -0.95 -21.85 -30.08
N ASN A 250 0.13 -21.49 -29.36
CA ASN A 250 1.50 -21.68 -29.85
C ASN A 250 2.01 -23.11 -29.64
N CYS A 251 1.21 -24.01 -29.05
CA CYS A 251 1.52 -25.43 -28.92
C CYS A 251 1.12 -26.26 -30.15
N VAL A 252 0.55 -25.64 -31.19
CA VAL A 252 0.13 -26.34 -32.39
C VAL A 252 1.28 -26.36 -33.41
N THR A 253 1.97 -27.51 -33.43
CA THR A 253 2.83 -28.11 -34.48
C THR A 253 3.83 -27.22 -35.22
#